data_AF-K0JFH8-F1
#
_entry.id   AF-K0JFH8-F1
#
_cell.length_a   1.000
_cell.length_b   1.000
_cell.length_c   1.000
_cell.angle_alpha   90.00
_cell.angle_beta   90.00
_cell.angle_gamma   90.00
#
_symmetry.space_group_name_H-M   'P 1'
#
loop_
_entity.id
_entity.type
_entity.pdbx_description
1 polymer ?
#
loop_
_entity_poly.entity_id
_entity_poly.type
_entity_poly.pdbx_seq_one_letter_code
_entity_poly.pdbx_strand_id
1 'polypeptide(L)'
;MDKKIIITISREFGSGGRFIGEDVAKKLGIAFYDKAIIEMASDKTGFSPDYIKENEQKLTSPSLFNFAISGSYAGNMVFGNGESLQDTMFFAQSNVIKEIASKHSCVIVGRCADYVLEKFDNCINIFIHSDMQSKINRAVNEYKLDSNSVEKILKDRDKLRTKHYNYYTGRVWGDARNYHACFNSDYIGLEKVEDIIVDMAKSL
;
A
#
# COMPACT_ATOMS: atom_id res chain seq x y z
N MET A 1 -19.79 11.42 19.21
CA MET A 1 -19.27 10.33 18.36
C MET A 1 -17.78 10.30 18.61
N ASP A 2 -17.23 9.18 19.07
CA ASP A 2 -15.79 9.06 19.25
C ASP A 2 -15.07 9.36 17.92
N LYS A 3 -13.99 10.14 18.00
CA LYS A 3 -13.22 10.58 16.85
C LYS A 3 -12.57 9.35 16.20
N LYS A 4 -12.90 9.05 14.94
CA LYS A 4 -12.35 7.90 14.22
C LYS A 4 -10.87 8.11 13.96
N ILE A 5 -10.06 7.12 14.28
CA ILE A 5 -8.61 7.14 14.09
C ILE A 5 -8.29 6.32 12.84
N ILE A 6 -7.68 6.96 11.84
CA ILE A 6 -7.21 6.29 10.64
C ILE A 6 -5.69 6.44 10.57
N ILE A 7 -4.99 5.32 10.35
CA ILE A 7 -3.53 5.31 10.21
C ILE A 7 -3.21 4.64 8.88
N THR A 8 -2.47 5.32 8.02
CA THR A 8 -1.94 4.74 6.78
C THR A 8 -0.46 4.50 6.92
N ILE A 9 0.01 3.35 6.43
CA ILE A 9 1.42 2.97 6.48
C ILE A 9 1.91 2.64 5.07
N SER A 10 2.70 3.54 4.51
CA SER A 10 3.54 3.28 3.35
C SER A 10 4.91 2.76 3.81
N ARG A 11 5.57 1.94 2.99
CA ARG A 11 6.76 1.19 3.44
C ARG A 11 7.60 0.59 2.33
N GLU A 12 8.91 0.59 2.54
CA GLU A 12 9.85 -0.25 1.79
C GLU A 12 9.60 -1.74 2.02
N PHE A 13 9.90 -2.56 1.03
CA PHE A 13 9.75 -4.01 1.15
C PHE A 13 10.82 -4.52 2.11
N GLY A 14 10.45 -5.35 3.09
CA GLY A 14 11.38 -5.84 4.10
C GLY A 14 11.68 -4.86 5.22
N SER A 15 11.04 -3.69 5.32
CA SER A 15 11.23 -2.77 6.45
C SER A 15 10.47 -3.12 7.73
N GLY A 16 9.70 -4.22 7.73
CA GLY A 16 8.85 -4.55 8.87
C GLY A 16 7.60 -3.67 9.01
N GLY A 17 7.37 -2.70 8.11
CA GLY A 17 6.20 -1.80 8.19
C GLY A 17 4.84 -2.50 8.20
N ARG A 18 4.72 -3.71 7.63
CA ARG A 18 3.50 -4.53 7.75
C ARG A 18 3.28 -5.02 9.19
N PHE A 19 4.33 -5.50 9.85
CA PHE A 19 4.26 -5.99 11.23
C PHE A 19 3.92 -4.85 12.19
N ILE A 20 4.62 -3.72 12.04
CA ILE A 20 4.31 -2.50 12.78
C ILE A 20 2.83 -2.13 12.64
N GLY A 21 2.29 -2.13 11.41
CA GLY A 21 0.87 -1.81 11.22
C GLY A 21 -0.09 -2.79 11.87
N GLU A 22 0.22 -4.09 11.82
CA GLU A 22 -0.58 -5.13 12.43
C GLU A 22 -0.60 -5.00 13.96
N ASP A 23 0.57 -4.76 14.56
CA ASP A 23 0.70 -4.66 16.02
C ASP A 23 0.22 -3.32 16.57
N VAL A 24 0.36 -2.22 15.83
CA VAL A 24 -0.32 -0.94 16.13
C VAL A 24 -1.84 -1.14 16.17
N ALA A 25 -2.42 -1.83 15.18
CA ALA A 25 -3.86 -2.08 15.15
C ALA A 25 -4.31 -2.90 16.37
N LYS A 26 -3.55 -3.94 16.75
CA LYS A 26 -3.79 -4.73 17.97
C LYS A 26 -3.71 -3.88 19.23
N LYS A 27 -2.64 -3.07 19.39
CA LYS A 27 -2.43 -2.20 20.56
C LYS A 27 -3.55 -1.17 20.74
N LEU A 28 -4.13 -0.68 19.64
CA LEU A 28 -5.25 0.27 19.65
C LEU A 28 -6.64 -0.39 19.69
N GLY A 29 -6.73 -1.71 19.49
CA GLY A 29 -8.01 -2.41 19.37
C GLY A 29 -8.83 -2.00 18.14
N ILE A 30 -8.17 -1.67 17.03
CA ILE A 30 -8.81 -1.24 15.77
C ILE A 30 -8.53 -2.22 14.63
N ALA A 31 -9.29 -2.11 13.54
CA ALA A 31 -9.17 -3.02 12.41
C ALA A 31 -7.85 -2.82 11.61
N PHE A 32 -7.28 -3.92 11.11
CA PHE A 32 -6.09 -3.91 10.27
C PHE A 32 -6.42 -4.33 8.84
N TYR A 33 -6.03 -3.52 7.86
CA TYR A 33 -6.26 -3.79 6.44
C TYR A 33 -4.96 -3.76 5.64
N ASP A 34 -4.65 -4.92 5.08
CA ASP A 34 -3.63 -5.09 4.03
C ASP A 34 -4.28 -5.87 2.88
N LYS A 35 -4.17 -7.20 2.89
CA LYS A 35 -4.67 -8.06 1.81
C LYS A 35 -6.20 -8.07 1.69
N ALA A 36 -6.92 -7.86 2.78
CA ALA A 36 -8.39 -7.83 2.79
C ALA A 36 -8.98 -6.78 1.81
N ILE A 37 -8.26 -5.69 1.54
CA ILE A 37 -8.70 -4.69 0.54
C ILE A 37 -8.73 -5.29 -0.87
N ILE A 38 -7.84 -6.23 -1.20
CA ILE A 38 -7.85 -6.92 -2.50
C ILE A 38 -9.11 -7.77 -2.63
N GLU A 39 -9.46 -8.53 -1.60
CA GLU A 39 -10.65 -9.38 -1.58
C GLU A 39 -11.92 -8.55 -1.75
N MET A 40 -12.04 -7.46 -0.99
CA MET A 40 -13.17 -6.52 -1.11
C MET A 40 -13.22 -5.81 -2.47
N ALA A 41 -12.08 -5.56 -3.12
CA ALA A 41 -12.03 -4.98 -4.46
C ALA A 41 -12.38 -5.99 -5.56
N SER A 42 -12.04 -7.28 -5.37
CA SER A 42 -12.45 -8.38 -6.24
C SER A 42 -13.97 -8.44 -6.35
N ASP A 43 -14.69 -8.37 -5.22
CA ASP A 43 -16.15 -8.40 -5.20
C ASP A 43 -16.80 -7.25 -5.99
N LYS A 44 -16.11 -6.10 -6.09
CA LYS A 44 -16.61 -4.92 -6.82
C LYS A 44 -16.25 -4.91 -8.31
N THR A 45 -15.19 -5.61 -8.71
CA THR A 45 -14.65 -5.55 -10.08
C THR A 45 -14.90 -6.80 -10.89
N GLY A 46 -15.17 -7.93 -10.23
CA GLY A 46 -15.28 -9.25 -10.88
C GLY A 46 -13.93 -9.90 -11.23
N PHE A 47 -12.79 -9.22 -10.96
CA PHE A 47 -11.46 -9.84 -11.09
C PHE A 47 -11.18 -10.73 -9.88
N SER A 48 -10.47 -11.84 -10.10
CA SER A 48 -10.06 -12.69 -8.98
C SER A 48 -9.07 -11.97 -8.05
N PRO A 49 -9.05 -12.29 -6.74
CA PRO A 49 -8.09 -11.71 -5.81
C PRO A 49 -6.63 -11.91 -6.24
N ASP A 50 -6.29 -13.08 -6.80
CA ASP A 50 -4.95 -13.36 -7.30
C ASP A 50 -4.59 -12.48 -8.49
N TYR A 51 -5.54 -12.26 -9.41
CA TYR A 51 -5.32 -11.37 -10.55
C TYR A 51 -5.02 -9.93 -10.10
N ILE A 52 -5.82 -9.40 -9.17
CA ILE A 52 -5.61 -8.06 -8.62
C ILE A 52 -4.24 -7.98 -7.93
N LYS A 53 -3.93 -8.94 -7.05
CA LYS A 53 -2.66 -8.98 -6.32
C LYS A 53 -1.44 -8.96 -7.23
N GLU A 54 -1.51 -9.66 -8.36
CA GLU A 54 -0.39 -9.74 -9.31
C GLU A 54 -0.23 -8.51 -10.18
N ASN A 55 -1.28 -7.71 -10.36
CA ASN A 55 -1.33 -6.64 -11.37
C ASN A 55 -1.54 -5.23 -10.80
N GLU A 56 -2.05 -5.07 -9.56
CA GLU A 56 -2.41 -3.76 -8.98
C GLU A 56 -1.23 -2.76 -8.99
N GLN A 57 0.02 -3.24 -8.81
CA GLN A 57 1.24 -2.41 -8.76
C GLN A 57 2.04 -2.43 -10.06
N LYS A 58 1.59 -3.18 -11.08
CA LYS A 58 2.26 -3.28 -12.38
C LYS A 58 1.59 -2.32 -13.35
N LEU A 59 2.22 -1.16 -13.54
CA LEU A 59 1.87 -0.29 -14.66
C LEU A 59 2.36 -0.97 -15.95
N THR A 60 1.43 -1.34 -16.83
CA THR A 60 1.78 -1.71 -18.20
C THR A 60 2.12 -0.45 -18.98
N SER A 61 3.13 -0.53 -19.85
CA SER A 61 3.47 0.61 -20.71
C SER A 61 2.27 0.96 -21.60
N PRO A 62 1.87 2.23 -21.72
CA PRO A 62 0.81 2.65 -22.64
C PRO A 62 1.02 2.14 -24.07
N SER A 63 2.27 2.02 -24.51
CA SER A 63 2.64 1.51 -25.83
C SER A 63 2.39 0.01 -26.03
N LEU A 64 2.61 -0.83 -25.01
CA LEU A 64 2.35 -2.27 -25.06
C LEU A 64 0.85 -2.55 -24.96
N PHE A 65 0.13 -1.74 -24.18
CA PHE A 65 -1.31 -1.77 -24.08
C PHE A 65 -1.97 -1.40 -25.42
N ASN A 66 -1.55 -0.29 -26.05
CA ASN A 66 -2.02 0.11 -27.37
C ASN A 66 -1.74 -0.96 -28.43
N PHE A 67 -0.58 -1.62 -28.38
CA PHE A 67 -0.25 -2.72 -29.29
C PHE A 67 -1.13 -3.96 -29.07
N ALA A 68 -1.28 -4.41 -27.82
CA ALA A 68 -2.11 -5.56 -27.47
C ALA A 68 -3.61 -5.33 -27.78
N ILE A 69 -4.09 -4.09 -27.60
CA ILE A 69 -5.47 -3.70 -27.92
C ILE A 69 -5.70 -3.57 -29.42
N SER A 70 -4.73 -3.05 -30.17
CA SER A 70 -4.85 -2.94 -31.64
C SER A 70 -4.91 -4.28 -32.37
N GLY A 71 -4.41 -5.35 -31.75
CA GLY A 71 -4.36 -6.69 -32.34
C GLY A 71 -5.42 -7.68 -31.82
N SER A 72 -6.28 -7.28 -30.88
CA SER A 72 -7.21 -8.19 -30.19
C SER A 72 -8.67 -7.73 -30.32
N TYR A 73 -9.60 -8.68 -30.46
CA TYR A 73 -11.05 -8.47 -30.27
C TYR A 73 -11.40 -7.84 -28.89
N ALA A 74 -10.45 -7.90 -27.94
CA ALA A 74 -10.51 -7.27 -26.62
C ALA A 74 -10.46 -5.74 -26.64
N GLY A 75 -10.21 -5.09 -27.78
CA GLY A 75 -10.34 -3.63 -27.90
C GLY A 75 -11.74 -3.08 -27.64
N ASN A 76 -12.76 -3.95 -27.58
CA ASN A 76 -14.11 -3.61 -27.14
C ASN A 76 -14.37 -3.85 -25.63
N MET A 77 -13.38 -4.32 -24.86
CA MET A 77 -13.44 -4.29 -23.38
C MET A 77 -12.86 -2.98 -22.84
N VAL A 78 -13.07 -1.88 -23.56
CA VAL A 78 -13.05 -0.55 -22.96
C VAL A 78 -14.27 -0.51 -22.04
N PHE A 79 -14.07 -0.67 -20.73
CA PHE A 79 -15.06 -0.20 -19.76
C PHE A 79 -15.31 1.26 -20.12
N GLY A 80 -16.58 1.60 -20.41
CA GLY A 80 -17.02 2.67 -21.33
C GLY A 80 -16.52 4.11 -21.16
N ASN A 81 -15.51 4.37 -20.33
CA ASN A 81 -14.90 5.66 -20.04
C ASN A 81 -13.41 5.78 -20.46
N GLY A 82 -12.82 4.78 -21.13
CA GLY A 82 -11.41 4.84 -21.55
C GLY A 82 -10.39 4.56 -20.44
N GLU A 83 -10.83 3.99 -19.32
CA GLU A 83 -9.96 3.56 -18.22
C GLU A 83 -9.19 2.29 -18.58
N SER A 84 -7.91 2.22 -18.18
CA SER A 84 -7.15 0.98 -18.26
C SER A 84 -7.60 -0.01 -17.17
N LEU A 85 -7.28 -1.29 -17.37
CA LEU A 85 -7.55 -2.32 -16.36
C LEU A 85 -6.88 -2.00 -15.01
N GLN A 86 -5.69 -1.41 -15.05
CA GLN A 86 -4.97 -0.95 -13.87
C GLN A 86 -5.72 0.18 -13.15
N ASP A 87 -6.28 1.12 -13.90
CA ASP A 87 -7.06 2.22 -13.34
C ASP A 87 -8.33 1.69 -12.66
N THR A 88 -9.05 0.75 -13.29
CA THR A 88 -10.22 0.09 -12.70
C THR A 88 -9.89 -0.56 -11.36
N MET A 89 -8.77 -1.30 -11.28
CA MET A 89 -8.32 -1.91 -10.02
C MET A 89 -7.97 -0.85 -8.96
N PHE A 90 -7.24 0.19 -9.35
CA PHE A 90 -6.86 1.27 -8.44
C PHE A 90 -8.07 2.03 -7.89
N PHE A 91 -9.05 2.37 -8.73
CA PHE A 91 -10.25 3.07 -8.30
C PHE A 91 -11.14 2.19 -7.43
N ALA A 92 -11.27 0.90 -7.73
CA ALA A 92 -11.98 -0.03 -6.88
C ALA A 92 -11.36 -0.11 -5.47
N GLN A 93 -10.03 -0.23 -5.39
CA GLN A 93 -9.31 -0.22 -4.12
C GLN A 93 -9.45 1.11 -3.38
N SER A 94 -9.36 2.22 -4.09
CA SER A 94 -9.53 3.56 -3.53
C SER A 94 -10.92 3.74 -2.92
N ASN A 95 -11.95 3.22 -3.58
CA ASN A 95 -13.33 3.26 -3.07
C ASN A 95 -13.49 2.37 -1.83
N VAL A 96 -12.89 1.17 -1.82
CA VAL A 96 -12.87 0.30 -0.64
C VAL A 96 -12.19 0.99 0.55
N ILE A 97 -11.02 1.62 0.33
CA ILE A 97 -10.27 2.34 1.37
C ILE A 97 -11.11 3.46 1.97
N LYS A 98 -11.75 4.28 1.13
CA LYS A 98 -12.64 5.36 1.59
C LYS A 98 -13.85 4.82 2.36
N GLU A 99 -14.43 3.72 1.89
CA GLU A 99 -15.56 3.08 2.54
C GLU A 99 -15.19 2.60 3.95
N ILE A 100 -14.07 1.89 4.10
CA ILE A 100 -13.55 1.43 5.39
C ILE A 100 -13.33 2.63 6.33
N ALA A 101 -12.56 3.62 5.89
CA ALA A 101 -12.21 4.80 6.68
C ALA A 101 -13.43 5.64 7.08
N SER A 102 -14.50 5.63 6.25
CA SER A 102 -15.75 6.32 6.57
C SER A 102 -16.56 5.63 7.67
N LYS A 103 -16.37 4.32 7.89
CA LYS A 103 -17.18 3.50 8.80
C LYS A 103 -16.49 3.24 10.14
N HIS A 104 -15.19 2.94 10.13
CA HIS A 104 -14.48 2.42 11.32
C HIS A 104 -13.09 3.03 11.46
N SER A 105 -12.57 3.04 12.70
CA SER A 105 -11.14 3.28 12.95
C SER A 105 -10.32 2.12 12.42
N CYS A 106 -9.19 2.40 11.77
CA CYS A 106 -8.40 1.37 11.10
C CYS A 106 -6.94 1.74 10.85
N VAL A 107 -6.10 0.72 10.73
CA VAL A 107 -4.76 0.80 10.13
C VAL A 107 -4.80 0.22 8.71
N ILE A 108 -4.31 0.96 7.72
CA ILE A 108 -4.27 0.56 6.32
C ILE A 108 -2.82 0.56 5.82
N VAL A 109 -2.37 -0.55 5.22
CA VAL A 109 -0.99 -0.67 4.72
C VAL A 109 -0.95 -0.59 3.19
N GLY A 110 -0.31 0.46 2.66
CA GLY A 110 -0.03 0.63 1.23
C GLY A 110 -1.16 1.22 0.38
N ARG A 111 -1.18 0.84 -0.91
CA ARG A 111 -2.25 1.16 -1.89
C ARG A 111 -2.55 2.65 -2.03
N CYS A 112 -1.51 3.48 -1.89
CA CYS A 112 -1.62 4.95 -1.92
C CYS A 112 -2.65 5.49 -0.91
N ALA A 113 -2.91 4.78 0.20
CA ALA A 113 -3.95 5.14 1.15
C ALA A 113 -3.77 6.56 1.73
N ASP A 114 -2.52 6.99 1.91
CA ASP A 114 -2.16 8.34 2.34
C ASP A 114 -2.70 9.43 1.39
N TYR A 115 -2.63 9.17 0.08
CA TYR A 115 -3.17 10.04 -0.95
C TYR A 115 -4.69 9.90 -1.10
N VAL A 116 -5.18 8.66 -1.14
CA VAL A 116 -6.62 8.35 -1.29
C VAL A 116 -7.46 8.97 -0.17
N LEU A 117 -6.89 9.09 1.03
CA LEU A 117 -7.52 9.63 2.23
C LEU A 117 -7.07 11.04 2.57
N GLU A 118 -6.44 11.78 1.66
CA GLU A 118 -5.89 13.13 1.94
C GLU A 118 -6.93 14.15 2.42
N LYS A 119 -8.22 13.91 2.15
CA LYS A 119 -9.35 14.75 2.58
C LYS A 119 -9.97 14.31 3.91
N PHE A 120 -9.39 13.33 4.60
CA PHE A 120 -9.84 12.87 5.91
C PHE A 120 -9.03 13.55 7.01
N ASP A 121 -9.70 14.37 7.82
CA ASP A 121 -9.05 15.19 8.87
C ASP A 121 -8.38 14.36 9.99
N ASN A 122 -8.77 13.09 10.16
CA ASN A 122 -8.26 12.21 11.23
C ASN A 122 -7.41 11.05 10.68
N CYS A 123 -6.59 11.35 9.67
CA CYS A 123 -5.74 10.38 8.99
C CYS A 123 -4.25 10.65 9.26
N ILE A 124 -3.57 9.76 9.99
CA ILE A 124 -2.13 9.81 10.20
C ILE A 124 -1.43 9.03 9.09
N ASN A 125 -0.53 9.67 8.35
CA ASN A 125 0.20 9.03 7.26
C ASN A 125 1.65 8.77 7.68
N ILE A 126 2.05 7.50 7.69
CA ILE A 126 3.37 7.05 8.16
C ILE A 126 4.15 6.39 7.02
N PHE A 127 5.46 6.64 6.97
CA PHE A 127 6.38 5.92 6.09
C PHE A 127 7.42 5.12 6.88
N ILE A 128 7.59 3.83 6.57
CA ILE A 128 8.56 2.95 7.23
C ILE A 128 9.65 2.51 6.24
N HIS A 129 10.90 2.85 6.55
CA HIS A 129 12.08 2.48 5.76
C HIS A 129 13.12 1.76 6.63
N SER A 130 14.08 1.12 5.96
CA SER A 130 15.02 0.19 6.59
C SER A 130 16.31 0.12 5.79
N ASP A 131 17.44 -0.12 6.45
CA ASP A 131 18.71 -0.31 5.73
C ASP A 131 18.71 -1.61 4.92
N MET A 132 19.47 -1.66 3.83
CA MET A 132 19.43 -2.80 2.91
C MET A 132 19.80 -4.13 3.59
N GLN A 133 20.75 -4.12 4.51
CA GLN A 133 21.20 -5.35 5.16
C GLN A 133 20.11 -5.90 6.08
N SER A 134 19.46 -5.03 6.86
CA SER A 134 18.32 -5.38 7.69
C SER A 134 17.13 -5.88 6.87
N LYS A 135 16.83 -5.23 5.73
CA LYS A 135 15.81 -5.71 4.78
C LYS A 135 16.09 -7.12 4.27
N ILE A 136 17.35 -7.40 3.89
CA ILE A 136 17.77 -8.73 3.43
C ILE A 136 17.62 -9.75 4.56
N ASN A 137 18.13 -9.44 5.74
CA ASN A 137 18.06 -10.32 6.91
C ASN A 137 16.60 -10.67 7.25
N ARG A 138 15.72 -9.67 7.28
CA ARG A 138 14.28 -9.87 7.53
C ARG A 138 13.63 -10.71 6.43
N ALA A 139 13.95 -10.43 5.17
CA ALA A 139 13.42 -11.18 4.04
C ALA A 139 13.84 -12.66 4.02
N VAL A 140 15.09 -12.98 4.37
CA VAL A 140 15.56 -14.37 4.48
C VAL A 140 14.96 -15.06 5.70
N ASN A 141 15.06 -14.43 6.87
CA ASN A 141 14.76 -15.09 8.14
C ASN A 141 13.26 -15.17 8.43
N GLU A 142 12.50 -14.13 8.11
CA GLU A 142 11.08 -14.06 8.43
C GLU A 142 10.20 -14.41 7.23
N TYR A 143 10.55 -13.92 6.03
CA TYR A 143 9.75 -14.19 4.81
C TYR A 143 10.17 -15.47 4.09
N LYS A 144 11.26 -16.12 4.52
CA LYS A 144 11.78 -17.37 3.96
C LYS A 144 12.05 -17.27 2.45
N LEU A 145 12.50 -16.09 2.00
CA LEU A 145 12.91 -15.90 0.61
C LEU A 145 14.30 -16.50 0.37
N ASP A 146 14.51 -17.03 -0.84
CA ASP A 146 15.80 -17.58 -1.26
C ASP A 146 16.88 -16.48 -1.30
N SER A 147 17.94 -16.66 -0.50
CA SER A 147 19.02 -15.69 -0.24
C SER A 147 19.71 -15.21 -1.52
N ASN A 148 19.79 -16.06 -2.55
CA ASN A 148 20.51 -15.77 -3.79
C ASN A 148 19.91 -14.63 -4.61
N SER A 149 18.65 -14.25 -4.38
CA SER A 149 17.95 -13.23 -5.18
C SER A 149 17.23 -12.15 -4.36
N VAL A 150 17.39 -12.16 -3.03
CA VAL A 150 16.63 -11.28 -2.13
C VAL A 150 16.82 -9.80 -2.47
N GLU A 151 18.06 -9.35 -2.66
CA GLU A 151 18.32 -7.93 -2.94
C GLU A 151 17.61 -7.45 -4.21
N LYS A 152 17.62 -8.27 -5.26
CA LYS A 152 16.90 -7.98 -6.51
C LYS A 152 15.39 -7.92 -6.27
N ILE A 153 14.83 -8.89 -5.53
CA ILE A 153 13.41 -8.91 -5.19
C ILE A 153 13.01 -7.67 -4.39
N LEU A 154 13.82 -7.24 -3.41
CA LEU A 154 13.59 -6.02 -2.63
C LEU A 154 13.52 -4.80 -3.55
N LYS A 155 14.54 -4.60 -4.38
CA LYS A 155 14.64 -3.48 -5.33
C LYS A 155 13.49 -3.48 -6.34
N ASP A 156 13.14 -4.63 -6.90
CA ASP A 156 12.07 -4.74 -7.90
C ASP A 156 10.70 -4.42 -7.29
N ARG A 157 10.43 -4.88 -6.06
CA ARG A 157 9.17 -4.57 -5.36
C ARG A 157 9.04 -3.10 -5.00
N ASP A 158 10.10 -2.49 -4.49
CA ASP A 158 10.09 -1.06 -4.19
C ASP A 158 9.98 -0.22 -5.46
N LYS A 159 10.64 -0.63 -6.56
CA LYS A 159 10.49 0.01 -7.88
C LYS A 159 9.04 -0.03 -8.40
N LEU A 160 8.33 -1.14 -8.21
CA LEU A 160 6.91 -1.23 -8.57
C LEU A 160 6.06 -0.27 -7.73
N ARG A 161 6.30 -0.20 -6.40
CA ARG A 161 5.61 0.75 -5.52
C ARG A 161 5.87 2.20 -5.90
N THR A 162 7.13 2.56 -6.16
CA THR A 162 7.50 3.91 -6.60
C THR A 162 6.76 4.27 -7.89
N LYS A 163 6.79 3.40 -8.90
CA LYS A 163 6.11 3.67 -10.17
C LYS A 163 4.60 3.85 -9.98
N HIS A 164 3.97 2.92 -9.28
CA HIS A 164 2.53 2.95 -9.01
C HIS A 164 2.14 4.23 -8.26
N TYR A 165 2.83 4.55 -7.16
CA TYR A 165 2.56 5.74 -6.36
C TYR A 165 2.77 7.02 -7.16
N ASN A 166 3.90 7.16 -7.87
CA ASN A 166 4.18 8.35 -8.65
C ASN A 166 3.14 8.57 -9.76
N TYR A 167 2.68 7.50 -10.41
CA TYR A 167 1.67 7.58 -11.45
C TYR A 167 0.32 8.06 -10.92
N TYR A 168 -0.20 7.45 -9.85
CA TYR A 168 -1.55 7.76 -9.35
C TYR A 168 -1.63 9.01 -8.47
N THR A 169 -0.52 9.41 -7.85
CA THR A 169 -0.51 10.55 -6.92
C THR A 169 0.17 11.80 -7.49
N GLY A 170 1.01 11.65 -8.52
CA GLY A 170 1.92 12.70 -8.99
C GLY A 170 3.02 13.08 -7.99
N ARG A 171 3.15 12.38 -6.86
CA ARG A 171 4.11 12.65 -5.79
C ARG A 171 5.29 11.67 -5.85
N VAL A 172 6.39 11.98 -5.18
CA VAL A 172 7.55 11.10 -5.07
C VAL A 172 7.38 10.15 -3.88
N TRP A 173 7.28 8.85 -4.14
CA TRP A 173 7.18 7.85 -3.08
C TRP A 173 8.40 7.88 -2.14
N GLY A 174 8.14 7.89 -0.82
CA GLY A 174 9.19 7.99 0.21
C GLY A 174 9.68 9.43 0.49
N ASP A 175 9.16 10.44 -0.20
CA ASP A 175 9.41 11.84 0.17
C ASP A 175 8.71 12.16 1.49
N ALA A 176 9.49 12.62 2.47
CA ALA A 176 9.01 12.90 3.82
C ALA A 176 7.84 13.90 3.87
N ARG A 177 7.72 14.78 2.87
CA ARG A 177 6.63 15.78 2.79
C ARG A 177 5.25 15.17 2.54
N ASN A 178 5.18 13.91 2.10
CA ASN A 178 3.90 13.21 1.89
C ASN A 178 3.37 12.55 3.16
N TYR A 179 4.16 12.52 4.23
CA TYR A 179 3.88 11.76 5.45
C TYR A 179 3.98 12.67 6.68
N HIS A 180 3.26 12.33 7.74
CA HIS A 180 3.34 13.02 9.02
C HIS A 180 4.54 12.55 9.84
N ALA A 181 5.00 11.31 9.64
CA ALA A 181 6.25 10.80 10.19
C ALA A 181 6.88 9.73 9.29
N CYS A 182 8.22 9.71 9.29
CA CYS A 182 9.03 8.70 8.61
C CYS A 182 9.95 8.04 9.62
N PHE A 183 9.97 6.71 9.68
CA PHE A 183 10.75 5.97 10.67
C PHE A 183 11.74 5.02 9.99
N ASN A 184 12.98 5.05 10.46
CA ASN A 184 13.94 3.98 10.25
C ASN A 184 13.68 2.87 11.28
N SER A 185 13.07 1.78 10.85
CA SER A 185 12.64 0.68 11.72
C SER A 185 13.79 -0.07 12.38
N ASP A 186 14.96 -0.10 11.74
CA ASP A 186 16.11 -0.88 12.25
C ASP A 186 16.90 -0.09 13.27
N TYR A 187 16.99 1.22 13.11
CA TYR A 187 17.62 2.10 14.09
C TYR A 187 16.78 2.23 15.36
N ILE A 188 15.46 2.39 15.21
CA ILE A 188 14.54 2.64 16.33
C ILE A 188 14.06 1.33 16.98
N GLY A 189 13.91 0.27 16.20
CA GLY A 189 13.27 -0.99 16.60
C GLY A 189 11.76 -0.98 16.35
N LEU A 190 11.22 -2.12 15.92
CA LEU A 190 9.80 -2.25 15.52
C LEU A 190 8.85 -1.86 16.65
N GLU A 191 9.03 -2.46 17.84
CA GLU A 191 8.19 -2.21 19.01
C GLU A 191 8.16 -0.72 19.39
N LYS A 192 9.31 -0.05 19.34
CA LYS A 192 9.39 1.36 19.69
C LYS A 192 8.71 2.26 18.66
N VAL A 193 8.81 1.91 17.36
CA VAL A 193 8.07 2.60 16.30
C VAL A 193 6.56 2.42 16.49
N GLU A 194 6.10 1.22 16.84
CA GLU A 194 4.68 0.96 17.14
C GLU A 194 4.18 1.86 18.28
N ASP A 195 4.93 1.94 19.39
CA ASP A 195 4.56 2.75 20.55
C ASP A 195 4.44 4.25 20.17
N ILE A 196 5.39 4.75 19.38
CA ILE A 196 5.34 6.14 18.88
C ILE A 196 4.08 6.37 18.04
N ILE A 197 3.74 5.44 17.12
CA ILE A 197 2.54 5.56 16.28
C ILE A 197 1.26 5.52 17.15
N VAL A 198 1.23 4.65 18.15
CA VAL A 198 0.12 4.55 19.12
C VAL A 198 -0.05 5.86 19.88
N ASP A 199 1.04 6.48 20.33
CA ASP A 199 1.00 7.76 21.05
C ASP A 199 0.56 8.92 20.14
N MET A 200 1.03 8.94 18.88
CA MET A 200 0.53 9.88 17.87
C MET A 200 -0.99 9.73 17.66
N ALA A 201 -1.48 8.50 17.58
CA ALA A 201 -2.90 8.20 17.38
C ALA A 201 -3.79 8.64 18.54
N LYS A 202 -3.31 8.51 19.79
CA LYS A 202 -4.01 8.97 20.99
C LYS A 202 -4.05 10.49 21.14
N SER A 203 -3.22 11.21 20.40
CA SER A 203 -3.13 12.67 20.44
C SER A 203 -4.11 13.38 19.49
N LEU A 204 -4.89 12.61 18.71
CA LEU A 204 -5.96 13.11 17.83
C LEU A 204 -7.30 13.20 18.57
#